data_AF-U7PSD4-F1
#
_entry.id   AF-U7PSD4-F1
#
_cell.length_a   1.000
_cell.length_b   1.000
_cell.length_c   1.000
_cell.angle_alpha   90.00
_cell.angle_beta   90.00
_cell.angle_gamma   90.00
#
_symmetry.space_group_name_H-M   'P 1'
#
loop_
_entity.id
_entity.type
_entity.pdbx_description
1 polymer ?
#
loop_
_entity_poly.entity_id
_entity_poly.type
_entity_poly.pdbx_seq_one_letter_code
_entity_poly.pdbx_strand_id
1 'polypeptide(L)'
;MGRTELLTISSAGRLHEYQVIGRHLPTETNPSPALYRMRIFAPNTVVAKSRFWYFLRGLKKVKKATGEIVAVNEISEKHPLKVKNFGIWLRYDSRSGTHNMYKEYRELSRTAAAESLYSDMAARHRARFRSIHILRVVEIEKGEDVKRPYIKQLITKNLSFPLPHRVPKIPTKKIFSAKRPATFA
;
A
#
# COMPACT_ATOMS: atom_id res chain seq x y z
N MET A 1 22.03 -26.21 -22.84
CA MET A 1 21.90 -24.82 -22.36
C MET A 1 20.98 -24.81 -21.15
N GLY A 2 21.54 -24.68 -19.95
CA GLY A 2 20.78 -24.75 -18.70
C GLY A 2 19.86 -23.55 -18.53
N ARG A 3 18.56 -23.80 -18.39
CA ARG A 3 17.59 -22.79 -17.94
C ARG A 3 17.95 -22.38 -16.52
N THR A 4 18.54 -21.20 -16.39
CA THR A 4 18.48 -20.43 -15.15
C THR A 4 17.01 -20.07 -14.93
N GLU A 5 16.32 -20.87 -14.11
CA GLU A 5 15.10 -20.44 -13.44
C GLU A 5 15.46 -19.22 -12.59
N LEU A 6 15.16 -18.05 -13.13
CA LEU A 6 15.09 -16.83 -12.35
C LEU A 6 13.99 -17.04 -11.32
N LEU A 7 14.39 -17.47 -10.12
CA LEU A 7 13.65 -17.26 -8.90
C LEU A 7 13.35 -15.76 -8.84
N THR A 8 12.17 -15.37 -9.34
CA THR A 8 11.56 -14.07 -9.07
C THR A 8 11.36 -14.02 -7.56
N ILE A 9 12.40 -13.57 -6.88
CA ILE A 9 12.28 -12.87 -5.62
C ILE A 9 11.13 -11.90 -5.85
N SER A 10 10.04 -12.12 -5.13
CA SER A 10 8.98 -11.14 -4.96
C SER A 10 9.63 -9.91 -4.32
N SER A 11 10.39 -9.15 -5.12
CA SER A 11 10.65 -7.76 -4.81
C SER A 11 9.28 -7.16 -4.59
N ALA A 12 9.18 -6.28 -3.59
CA ALA A 12 8.03 -5.44 -3.42
C ALA A 12 7.92 -4.55 -4.66
N GLY A 13 7.47 -5.15 -5.77
CA GLY A 13 7.08 -4.45 -6.97
C GLY A 13 6.01 -3.47 -6.55
N ARG A 14 6.16 -2.27 -7.08
CA ARG A 14 5.30 -1.13 -6.81
C ARG A 14 3.85 -1.62 -6.75
N LEU A 15 3.14 -1.35 -5.65
CA LEU A 15 1.76 -1.73 -5.51
C LEU A 15 0.94 -0.94 -6.50
N HIS A 16 0.07 -1.65 -7.22
CA HIS A 16 -0.93 -1.07 -8.09
C HIS A 16 -2.27 -1.13 -7.39
N GLU A 17 -3.13 -0.16 -7.70
CA GLU A 17 -4.49 -0.15 -7.20
C GLU A 17 -5.43 -0.77 -8.23
N TYR A 18 -6.07 -1.89 -7.88
CA TYR A 18 -7.02 -2.58 -8.74
C TYR A 18 -8.44 -2.44 -8.20
N GLN A 19 -9.35 -2.07 -9.08
CA GLN A 19 -10.78 -2.25 -8.90
C GLN A 19 -11.18 -3.63 -9.40
N VAL A 20 -11.52 -4.52 -8.48
CA VAL A 20 -12.02 -5.86 -8.82
C VAL A 20 -13.52 -5.88 -8.58
N ILE A 21 -14.27 -6.30 -9.60
CA ILE A 21 -15.71 -6.50 -9.55
C ILE A 21 -16.00 -7.97 -9.77
N GLY A 22 -16.78 -8.56 -8.88
CA GLY A 22 -17.22 -9.96 -9.01
C GLY A 22 -18.63 -10.18 -8.48
N ARG A 23 -19.20 -11.32 -8.83
CA ARG A 23 -20.55 -11.74 -8.44
C ARG A 23 -20.61 -13.25 -8.25
N HIS A 24 -21.72 -13.73 -7.71
CA HIS A 24 -22.06 -15.15 -7.80
C HIS A 24 -22.33 -15.55 -9.25
N LEU A 25 -22.14 -16.83 -9.58
CA LEU A 25 -22.61 -17.36 -10.85
C LEU A 25 -24.15 -17.24 -10.89
N PRO A 26 -24.72 -16.73 -12.00
CA PRO A 26 -26.17 -16.72 -12.18
C PRO A 26 -26.76 -18.12 -12.01
N THR A 27 -27.83 -18.24 -11.24
CA THR A 27 -28.62 -19.46 -11.06
C THR A 27 -30.05 -19.21 -11.51
N GLU A 28 -30.81 -20.27 -11.80
CA GLU A 28 -32.24 -20.14 -12.16
C GLU A 28 -33.04 -19.36 -11.10
N THR A 29 -32.68 -19.54 -9.83
CA THR A 29 -33.29 -18.82 -8.70
C THR A 29 -32.84 -17.37 -8.57
N ASN A 30 -31.67 -17.00 -9.09
CA ASN A 30 -31.16 -15.63 -9.06
C ASN A 30 -30.36 -15.31 -10.33
N PRO A 31 -31.04 -14.89 -11.40
CA PRO A 31 -30.41 -14.64 -12.70
C PRO A 31 -29.51 -13.39 -12.68
N SER A 32 -29.77 -12.44 -11.79
CA SER A 32 -29.02 -11.17 -11.68
C SER A 32 -28.41 -11.00 -10.29
N PRO A 33 -27.37 -11.78 -9.93
CA PRO A 33 -26.75 -11.67 -8.62
C PRO A 33 -26.05 -10.32 -8.45
N ALA A 34 -26.03 -9.84 -7.21
CA ALA A 34 -25.44 -8.55 -6.86
C ALA A 34 -23.94 -8.49 -7.21
N LEU A 35 -23.51 -7.34 -7.74
CA LEU A 35 -22.11 -7.05 -8.04
C LEU A 35 -21.41 -6.50 -6.80
N TYR A 36 -20.28 -7.10 -6.45
CA TYR A 36 -19.40 -6.63 -5.38
C TYR A 36 -18.16 -5.99 -5.98
N ARG A 37 -17.88 -4.75 -5.58
CA ARG A 37 -16.70 -3.99 -5.98
C ARG A 37 -15.74 -3.86 -4.79
N MET A 38 -14.47 -4.14 -5.00
CA MET A 38 -13.40 -3.89 -4.03
C MET A 38 -12.22 -3.16 -4.67
N ARG A 39 -11.57 -2.32 -3.88
CA ARG A 39 -10.28 -1.70 -4.22
C ARG A 39 -9.19 -2.50 -3.52
N ILE A 40 -8.23 -3.00 -4.28
CA ILE A 40 -7.20 -3.92 -3.80
C ILE A 40 -5.83 -3.40 -4.23
N PHE A 41 -4.93 -3.28 -3.26
CA PHE A 41 -3.53 -2.97 -3.51
C PHE A 41 -2.75 -4.27 -3.70
N ALA A 42 -2.16 -4.46 -4.88
CA ALA A 42 -1.43 -5.67 -5.23
C ALA A 42 -0.33 -5.37 -6.28
N PRO A 43 0.74 -6.18 -6.34
CA PRO A 43 1.80 -5.99 -7.34
C PRO A 43 1.35 -6.34 -8.77
N ASN A 44 0.36 -7.22 -8.93
CA ASN A 44 -0.17 -7.62 -10.24
C ASN A 44 -1.63 -8.05 -10.15
N THR A 45 -2.26 -8.24 -11.31
CA THR A 45 -3.67 -8.64 -11.43
C THR A 45 -3.96 -10.02 -10.83
N VAL A 46 -3.03 -10.96 -10.88
CA VAL A 46 -3.20 -12.32 -10.33
C VAL A 46 -3.36 -12.27 -8.81
N VAL A 47 -2.47 -11.54 -8.13
CA VAL A 47 -2.54 -11.32 -6.68
C VAL A 47 -3.79 -10.52 -6.32
N ALA A 48 -4.17 -9.54 -7.13
CA ALA A 48 -5.40 -8.77 -6.94
C ALA A 48 -6.65 -9.69 -6.94
N LYS A 49 -6.78 -10.56 -7.95
CA LYS A 49 -7.86 -11.56 -8.05
C LYS A 49 -7.85 -12.50 -6.85
N SER A 50 -6.68 -12.98 -6.42
CA SER A 50 -6.57 -13.86 -5.25
C SER A 50 -7.02 -13.17 -3.95
N ARG A 51 -6.61 -11.92 -3.73
CA ARG A 51 -7.00 -11.15 -2.54
C ARG A 51 -8.49 -10.80 -2.56
N PHE A 52 -9.06 -10.55 -3.73
CA PHE A 52 -10.50 -10.34 -3.88
C PHE A 52 -11.29 -11.53 -3.34
N TRP A 53 -10.97 -12.75 -3.81
CA TRP A 53 -11.62 -13.97 -3.35
C TRP A 53 -11.44 -14.22 -1.85
N TYR A 54 -10.25 -13.91 -1.31
CA TYR A 54 -9.99 -14.03 0.12
C TYR A 54 -10.95 -13.17 0.95
N PHE A 55 -11.11 -11.89 0.58
CA PHE A 55 -12.02 -11.00 1.30
C PHE A 55 -13.49 -11.31 1.05
N LEU A 56 -13.87 -11.63 -0.19
CA LEU A 56 -15.25 -11.91 -0.55
C LEU A 56 -15.79 -13.17 0.15
N ARG A 57 -14.93 -14.18 0.36
CA ARG A 57 -15.25 -15.36 1.16
C ARG A 57 -15.63 -14.99 2.60
N GLY A 58 -14.89 -14.08 3.22
CA GLY A 58 -15.14 -13.64 4.60
C GLY A 58 -16.38 -12.76 4.74
N LEU A 59 -16.63 -11.89 3.75
CA LEU A 59 -17.71 -10.88 3.82
C LEU A 59 -19.06 -11.38 3.32
N LYS A 60 -19.07 -12.18 2.24
CA LYS A 60 -20.30 -12.58 1.52
C LYS A 60 -20.40 -14.08 1.26
N LYS A 61 -19.48 -14.88 1.80
CA LYS A 61 -19.44 -16.36 1.62
C LYS A 61 -19.36 -16.82 0.15
N VAL A 62 -18.96 -15.93 -0.76
CA VAL A 62 -18.74 -16.26 -2.18
C VAL A 62 -17.36 -16.89 -2.34
N LYS A 63 -17.28 -18.00 -3.09
CA LYS A 63 -16.02 -18.68 -3.38
C LYS A 63 -15.69 -18.54 -4.87
N LYS A 64 -14.41 -18.68 -5.24
CA LYS A 64 -13.97 -18.70 -6.64
C LYS A 64 -14.69 -19.75 -7.49
N ALA A 65 -15.12 -20.86 -6.90
CA ALA A 65 -15.85 -21.92 -7.59
C ALA A 65 -17.33 -21.59 -7.85
N THR A 66 -17.93 -20.73 -7.03
CA THR A 66 -19.38 -20.40 -7.09
C THR A 66 -19.63 -18.96 -7.55
N GLY A 67 -18.58 -18.30 -8.02
CA GLY A 67 -18.63 -16.91 -8.46
C GLY A 67 -17.62 -16.65 -9.55
N GLU A 68 -17.79 -15.52 -10.20
CA GLU A 68 -16.93 -15.05 -11.27
C GLU A 68 -16.46 -13.62 -11.03
N ILE A 69 -15.30 -13.27 -11.58
CA ILE A 69 -14.82 -11.90 -11.64
C ILE A 69 -15.29 -11.32 -12.97
N VAL A 70 -16.14 -10.30 -12.90
CA VAL A 70 -16.72 -9.62 -14.07
C VAL A 70 -15.70 -8.68 -14.70
N ALA A 71 -14.95 -7.95 -13.87
CA ALA A 71 -13.97 -6.98 -14.35
C ALA A 71 -12.81 -6.80 -13.35
N VAL A 72 -11.62 -6.54 -13.90
CA VAL A 72 -10.43 -6.11 -13.15
C VAL A 72 -9.86 -4.90 -13.86
N ASN A 73 -10.00 -3.73 -13.25
CA ASN A 73 -9.51 -2.47 -13.81
C ASN A 73 -8.41 -1.93 -12.91
N GLU A 74 -7.32 -1.46 -13.49
CA GLU A 74 -6.31 -0.71 -12.75
C GLU A 74 -6.76 0.75 -12.60
N ILE A 75 -6.66 1.30 -11.39
CA ILE A 75 -6.97 2.70 -11.10
C ILE A 75 -5.65 3.45 -10.95
N SER A 76 -5.44 4.45 -11.81
CA SER A 76 -4.38 5.42 -11.65
C SER A 76 -4.79 6.58 -10.72
N GLU A 77 -3.80 7.21 -10.07
CA GLU A 77 -4.04 8.40 -9.26
C GLU A 77 -4.47 9.58 -10.13
N LYS A 78 -5.49 10.33 -9.70
CA LYS A 78 -6.03 11.46 -10.48
C LYS A 78 -5.05 12.63 -10.57
N HIS A 79 -4.30 12.88 -9.51
CA HIS A 79 -3.37 14.01 -9.40
C HIS A 79 -2.04 13.55 -8.81
N PRO A 80 -1.18 12.87 -9.61
CA PRO A 80 0.05 12.26 -9.12
C PRO A 80 1.14 13.27 -8.74
N LEU A 81 1.00 14.54 -9.14
CA LEU A 81 1.96 15.61 -8.81
C LEU A 81 1.58 16.40 -7.56
N LYS A 82 0.37 16.19 -7.03
CA LYS A 82 -0.11 16.90 -5.83
C LYS A 82 0.22 16.07 -4.60
N VAL A 83 0.90 16.68 -3.63
CA VAL A 83 1.10 16.06 -2.32
C VAL A 83 -0.21 16.05 -1.55
N LYS A 84 -0.58 14.87 -1.03
CA LYS A 84 -1.84 14.64 -0.32
C LYS A 84 -1.57 13.99 1.03
N ASN A 85 -2.53 14.11 1.92
CA ASN A 85 -2.55 13.38 3.18
C ASN A 85 -3.57 12.25 3.05
N PHE A 86 -3.20 11.03 3.42
CA PHE A 86 -4.07 9.86 3.34
C PHE A 86 -4.31 9.29 4.73
N GLY A 87 -5.57 9.12 5.09
CA GLY A 87 -6.00 8.35 6.24
C GLY A 87 -6.28 6.90 5.85
N ILE A 88 -5.63 5.96 6.53
CA ILE A 88 -5.78 4.53 6.26
C ILE A 88 -6.29 3.82 7.52
N TRP A 89 -7.45 3.19 7.38
CA TRP A 89 -7.97 2.24 8.35
C TRP A 89 -7.50 0.84 7.97
N LEU A 90 -6.85 0.17 8.91
CA LEU A 90 -6.34 -1.16 8.73
C LEU A 90 -6.75 -2.06 9.90
N ARG A 91 -6.89 -3.34 9.61
CA ARG A 91 -6.91 -4.42 10.60
C ARG A 91 -5.64 -5.23 10.39
N TYR A 92 -4.96 -5.59 11.47
CA TYR A 92 -3.80 -6.45 11.39
C TYR A 92 -3.79 -7.51 12.47
N ASP A 93 -3.15 -8.63 12.17
CA ASP A 93 -2.94 -9.71 13.13
C ASP A 93 -1.57 -9.53 13.78
N SER A 94 -1.57 -9.33 15.10
CA SER A 94 -0.39 -9.39 15.95
C SER A 94 -0.11 -10.85 16.34
N ARG A 95 0.91 -11.08 17.17
CA ARG A 95 1.19 -12.42 17.71
C ARG A 95 0.13 -12.90 18.71
N SER A 96 -0.59 -11.96 19.33
CA SER A 96 -1.52 -12.25 20.43
C SER A 96 -2.99 -12.09 20.03
N GLY A 97 -3.28 -11.45 18.89
CA GLY A 97 -4.66 -11.21 18.47
C GLY A 97 -4.77 -10.27 17.28
N THR A 98 -6.00 -9.93 16.91
CA THR A 98 -6.30 -9.06 15.77
C THR A 98 -6.65 -7.67 16.25
N HIS A 99 -6.03 -6.62 15.70
CA HIS A 99 -6.22 -5.24 16.13
C HIS A 99 -6.58 -4.33 14.97
N ASN A 100 -7.45 -3.36 15.24
CA ASN A 100 -7.76 -2.28 14.32
C ASN A 100 -6.81 -1.11 14.58
N MET A 101 -6.42 -0.41 13.53
CA MET A 101 -5.53 0.74 13.61
C MET A 101 -5.89 1.78 12.56
N TYR A 102 -5.64 3.04 12.89
CA TYR A 102 -5.72 4.16 11.96
C TYR A 102 -4.33 4.80 11.85
N LYS A 103 -3.83 4.98 10.62
CA LYS A 103 -2.55 5.63 10.33
C LYS A 103 -2.72 6.67 9.23
N GLU A 104 -1.86 7.67 9.25
CA GLU A 104 -1.85 8.75 8.27
C GLU A 104 -0.50 8.81 7.57
N TYR A 105 -0.52 9.02 6.26
CA TYR A 105 0.69 9.17 5.44
C TYR A 105 0.57 10.38 4.53
N ARG A 106 1.69 11.04 4.26
CA ARG A 106 1.77 12.16 3.32
C ARG A 106 2.51 11.69 2.07
N GLU A 107 1.78 11.48 0.99
CA GLU A 107 2.26 10.85 -0.22
C GLU A 107 1.61 11.46 -1.47
N LEU A 108 2.11 11.12 -2.65
CA LEU A 108 1.59 11.59 -3.94
C LEU A 108 0.39 10.77 -4.45
N SER A 109 0.29 9.49 -4.06
CA SER A 109 -0.75 8.57 -4.52
C SER A 109 -1.24 7.64 -3.42
N ARG A 110 -2.45 7.06 -3.60
CA ARG A 110 -2.95 6.01 -2.70
C ARG A 110 -2.07 4.77 -2.68
N THR A 111 -1.47 4.41 -3.81
CA THR A 111 -0.55 3.27 -3.92
C THR A 111 0.71 3.49 -3.08
N ALA A 112 1.34 4.66 -3.18
CA ALA A 112 2.50 5.03 -2.37
C ALA A 112 2.14 5.07 -0.87
N ALA A 113 0.97 5.60 -0.51
CA ALA A 113 0.49 5.57 0.87
C ALA A 113 0.31 4.15 1.41
N ALA A 114 -0.20 3.22 0.58
CA ALA A 114 -0.31 1.82 0.95
C ALA A 114 1.07 1.14 1.10
N GLU A 115 2.04 1.43 0.23
CA GLU A 115 3.42 0.94 0.33
C GLU A 115 4.12 1.42 1.61
N SER A 116 4.02 2.73 1.90
CA SER A 116 4.52 3.33 3.13
C SER A 116 3.87 2.69 4.35
N LEU A 117 2.57 2.35 4.28
CA LEU A 117 1.88 1.60 5.32
C LEU A 117 2.41 0.19 5.52
N TYR A 118 2.63 -0.57 4.45
CA TYR A 118 3.19 -1.91 4.58
C TYR A 118 4.60 -1.89 5.17
N SER A 119 5.43 -0.95 4.72
CA SER A 119 6.79 -0.76 5.23
C SER A 119 6.80 -0.37 6.70
N ASP A 120 5.92 0.56 7.10
CA ASP A 120 5.79 0.99 8.48
C ASP A 120 5.30 -0.15 9.40
N MET A 121 4.29 -0.89 8.98
CA MET A 121 3.77 -2.03 9.74
C MET A 121 4.81 -3.16 9.89
N ALA A 122 5.64 -3.37 8.87
CA ALA A 122 6.77 -4.29 8.95
C ALA A 122 7.84 -3.78 9.94
N ALA A 123 8.18 -2.49 9.92
CA ALA A 123 9.20 -1.91 10.79
C ALA A 123 8.78 -1.85 12.26
N ARG A 124 7.59 -1.31 12.56
CA ARG A 124 7.15 -1.03 13.93
C ARG A 124 6.50 -2.23 14.62
N HIS A 125 5.77 -3.05 13.87
CA HIS A 125 4.99 -4.16 14.44
C HIS A 125 5.43 -5.54 13.94
N ARG A 126 6.44 -5.61 13.05
CA ARG A 126 6.86 -6.86 12.39
C ARG A 126 5.70 -7.58 11.70
N ALA A 127 4.69 -6.83 11.28
CA ALA A 127 3.52 -7.38 10.60
C ALA A 127 3.89 -7.72 9.16
N ARG A 128 3.52 -8.93 8.71
CA ARG A 128 3.75 -9.38 7.34
C ARG A 128 2.64 -8.90 6.43
N PHE A 129 2.91 -8.78 5.13
CA PHE A 129 1.93 -8.38 4.10
C PHE A 129 0.60 -9.14 4.21
N ARG A 130 0.64 -10.47 4.41
CA ARG A 130 -0.56 -11.32 4.53
C ARG A 130 -1.43 -10.99 5.73
N SER A 131 -0.84 -10.46 6.81
CA SER A 131 -1.49 -10.23 8.10
C SER A 131 -2.12 -8.84 8.18
N ILE A 132 -1.99 -8.01 7.14
CA ILE A 132 -2.51 -6.65 7.11
C ILE A 132 -3.67 -6.59 6.12
N HIS A 133 -4.81 -6.11 6.59
CA HIS A 133 -6.02 -5.87 5.82
C HIS A 133 -6.29 -4.37 5.78
N ILE A 134 -6.15 -3.77 4.60
CA ILE A 134 -6.55 -2.38 4.39
C ILE A 134 -8.07 -2.35 4.22
N LEU A 135 -8.75 -1.64 5.11
CA LEU A 135 -10.21 -1.52 5.12
C LEU A 135 -10.67 -0.34 4.26
N ARG A 136 -10.00 0.80 4.42
CA ARG A 136 -10.35 2.05 3.74
C ARG A 136 -9.13 2.95 3.63
N VAL A 137 -8.97 3.57 2.47
CA VAL A 137 -7.99 4.65 2.22
C VAL A 137 -8.78 5.88 1.79
N VAL A 138 -8.55 7.01 2.46
CA VAL A 138 -9.23 8.30 2.17
C VAL A 138 -8.19 9.40 2.07
N GLU A 139 -8.39 10.32 1.12
CA GLU A 139 -7.63 11.57 1.05
C GLU A 139 -8.22 12.56 2.06
N ILE A 140 -7.39 13.10 2.95
CA ILE A 140 -7.74 14.11 3.94
C ILE A 140 -7.46 15.47 3.31
N GLU A 141 -8.53 16.20 2.97
CA GLU A 141 -8.42 17.49 2.27
C GLU A 141 -8.11 18.64 3.23
N LYS A 142 -8.74 18.66 4.41
CA LYS A 142 -8.54 19.71 5.41
C LYS A 142 -7.33 19.38 6.28
N GLY A 143 -6.41 20.34 6.41
CA GLY A 143 -5.24 20.20 7.29
C GLY A 143 -5.60 20.01 8.76
N GLU A 144 -6.76 20.51 9.20
CA GLU A 144 -7.26 20.41 10.58
C GLU A 144 -7.70 18.99 10.95
N ASP A 145 -8.19 18.21 9.97
CA ASP A 145 -8.69 16.85 10.19
C ASP A 145 -7.56 15.82 10.37
N VAL A 146 -6.33 16.20 10.04
CA VAL A 146 -5.12 15.39 10.27
C VAL A 146 -4.94 15.21 11.76
N LYS A 147 -4.85 13.97 12.24
CA LYS A 147 -4.75 13.68 13.68
C LYS A 147 -3.32 13.44 14.14
N ARG A 148 -2.42 13.02 13.25
CA ARG A 148 -1.07 12.59 13.62
C ARG A 148 -0.09 13.77 13.66
N PRO A 149 0.64 13.99 14.78
CA PRO A 149 1.50 15.16 14.96
C PRO A 149 2.65 15.22 13.93
N TYR A 150 3.19 14.06 13.54
CA TYR A 150 4.27 13.96 12.55
C TYR A 150 3.85 14.36 11.13
N ILE A 151 2.55 14.33 10.80
CA ILE A 151 2.01 14.88 9.56
C ILE A 151 1.63 16.36 9.75
N LYS A 152 1.06 16.73 10.90
CA LYS A 152 0.71 18.12 11.22
C LYS A 152 1.89 19.08 11.07
N GLN A 153 3.09 18.69 11.53
CA GLN A 153 4.29 19.53 11.41
C GLN A 153 4.68 19.87 9.96
N LEU A 154 4.25 19.07 8.98
CA LEU A 154 4.60 19.24 7.56
C LEU A 154 3.58 20.10 6.79
N ILE A 155 2.48 20.51 7.41
CA ILE A 155 1.38 21.27 6.78
C ILE A 155 1.54 22.78 7.01
N THR A 156 2.52 23.20 7.81
CA THR A 156 2.76 24.61 8.13
C THR A 156 3.13 25.41 6.86
N LYS A 157 2.58 26.62 6.75
CA LYS A 157 2.96 27.55 5.68
C LYS A 157 4.41 27.99 5.88
N ASN A 158 5.15 28.16 4.78
CA ASN A 158 6.56 28.58 4.76
C ASN A 158 7.50 27.68 5.59
N LEU A 159 7.23 26.36 5.60
CA LEU A 159 8.10 25.39 6.24
C LEU A 159 9.50 25.43 5.60
N SER A 160 10.51 25.67 6.44
CA SER A 160 11.93 25.61 6.08
C SER A 160 12.69 24.82 7.13
N PHE A 161 13.64 23.99 6.70
CA PHE A 161 14.47 23.20 7.59
C PHE A 161 15.87 23.00 6.99
N PRO A 162 16.95 23.10 7.79
CA PRO A 162 18.28 22.74 7.33
C PRO A 162 18.43 21.22 7.21
N LEU A 163 19.40 20.78 6.42
CA LEU A 163 19.90 19.40 6.43
C LEU A 163 21.25 19.39 7.18
N PRO A 164 21.25 19.26 8.53
CA PRO A 164 22.39 19.60 9.37
C PRO A 164 23.60 18.68 9.19
N HIS A 165 23.38 17.43 8.79
CA HIS A 165 24.43 16.44 8.63
C HIS A 165 24.23 15.68 7.31
N ARG A 166 25.06 15.98 6.32
CA ARG A 166 25.03 15.34 4.99
C ARG A 166 26.14 14.31 4.90
N VAL A 167 25.77 13.03 5.05
CA VAL A 167 26.71 11.92 4.88
C VAL A 167 27.02 11.76 3.38
N PRO A 168 28.28 11.92 2.94
CA PRO A 168 28.64 11.66 1.55
C PRO A 168 28.46 10.18 1.23
N LYS A 169 27.91 9.88 0.06
CA LYS A 169 27.87 8.50 -0.43
C LYS A 169 29.30 8.01 -0.62
N ILE A 170 29.59 6.82 -0.10
CA ILE A 170 30.94 6.22 -0.18
C ILE A 170 31.35 6.15 -1.66
N PRO A 171 32.44 6.81 -2.07
CA PRO A 171 32.89 6.77 -3.45
C PRO A 171 33.42 5.36 -3.76
N THR A 172 32.70 4.60 -4.56
CA THR A 172 33.12 3.25 -5.01
C THR A 172 34.45 3.27 -5.78
N LYS A 173 34.86 4.42 -6.30
CA LYS A 173 36.09 4.59 -7.09
C LYS A 173 37.37 4.67 -6.25
N LYS A 174 37.32 5.10 -4.99
CA LYS A 174 38.51 5.27 -4.14
C LYS A 174 38.19 4.88 -2.71
N ILE A 175 38.75 3.74 -2.29
CA ILE A 175 38.59 3.19 -0.94
C ILE A 175 39.38 4.04 0.09
N PHE A 176 40.53 4.58 -0.32
CA PHE A 176 41.40 5.39 0.54
C PHE A 176 41.40 6.87 0.09
N SER A 177 41.35 7.77 1.07
CA SER A 177 41.43 9.23 0.88
C SER A 177 42.35 9.83 1.92
N ALA A 178 43.25 10.73 1.51
CA ALA A 178 44.11 11.49 2.42
C ALA A 178 43.34 12.56 3.22
N LYS A 179 42.18 13.00 2.71
CA LYS A 179 41.33 14.02 3.34
C LYS A 179 40.09 13.37 3.95
N ARG A 180 39.75 13.77 5.17
CA ARG A 180 38.51 13.36 5.86
C ARG A 180 37.29 13.99 5.17
N PRO A 181 36.15 13.27 5.07
CA PRO A 181 34.93 13.84 4.52
C PRO A 181 34.37 14.93 5.43
N ALA A 182 33.86 16.01 4.83
CA ALA A 182 33.09 17.04 5.51
C ALA A 182 31.58 16.70 5.42
N THR A 183 30.85 16.90 6.51
CA THR A 183 29.41 16.58 6.60
C THR A 183 28.52 17.80 6.89
N PHE A 184 29.13 18.96 7.11
CA PHE A 184 28.42 20.24 7.22
C PHE A 184 28.04 20.75 5.83
N ALA A 185 26.82 21.28 5.71
CA ALA A 185 26.25 21.75 4.44
C ALA A 185 26.64 23.19 4.11
#